data_AF-A0A7S0ZW27-F1
#
_entry.id   AF-A0A7S0ZW27-F1
#
_cell.length_a   1.000
_cell.length_b   1.000
_cell.length_c   1.000
_cell.angle_alpha   90.00
_cell.angle_beta   90.00
_cell.angle_gamma   90.00
#
_symmetry.space_group_name_H-M   'P 1'
#
loop_
_entity.id
_entity.type
_entity.pdbx_description
1 polymer ?
#
loop_
_entity_poly.entity_id
_entity_poly.type
_entity_poly.pdbx_seq_one_letter_code
_entity_poly.pdbx_strand_id
1 'polypeptide(L)'
;MRVLFVFIFSFVVGESVRISAFEPPSDPVHIIVLNTPKCATGNLQNMFGTLLKCDAVKEVGEQHILRSCPDGSSVFRSHDTEATEKYYAEKGTLNNGRCVVVSAVRNPKTFLYSRFFETQRNVLCHGSNDIPAVLAQYGDWLMHFGPDAYRAPVVAGLFGLNDFKNVLEKMHDGGGFFHHFPKHDGVVFGDCELIMLQMEKLSSVSHRLLNTFPGIANISSETTEDTCPDSKDVRDALKHMQLNSTMQERFFGPGRMMKNAMDFYSKFG
;
A
#
# COMPACT_ATOMS: atom_id res chain seq x y z
N MET A 1 55.14 -2.88 -47.71
CA MET A 1 55.08 -4.09 -46.84
C MET A 1 54.73 -3.59 -45.43
N ARG A 2 53.46 -3.67 -44.98
CA ARG A 2 52.96 -4.60 -43.94
C ARG A 2 54.08 -5.02 -42.96
N VAL A 3 53.99 -4.81 -41.64
CA VAL A 3 52.91 -5.27 -40.74
C VAL A 3 52.75 -4.36 -39.50
N LEU A 4 51.49 -4.22 -39.11
CA LEU A 4 50.90 -3.65 -37.92
C LEU A 4 51.04 -4.61 -36.72
N PHE A 5 51.41 -4.14 -35.53
CA PHE A 5 50.89 -4.72 -34.27
C PHE A 5 50.66 -3.62 -33.24
N VAL A 6 49.40 -3.53 -32.84
CA VAL A 6 48.80 -2.66 -31.85
C VAL A 6 48.92 -3.34 -30.49
N PHE A 7 49.37 -2.62 -29.46
CA PHE A 7 48.96 -2.88 -28.08
C PHE A 7 48.56 -1.57 -27.41
N ILE A 8 47.38 -1.64 -26.79
CA ILE A 8 46.54 -0.54 -26.33
C ILE A 8 46.95 -0.13 -24.90
N PHE A 9 47.00 1.19 -24.71
CA PHE A 9 46.97 1.99 -23.46
C PHE A 9 45.92 1.47 -22.46
N SER A 10 45.84 1.77 -21.17
CA SER A 10 46.59 2.58 -20.22
C SER A 10 46.01 2.27 -18.83
N PHE A 11 46.81 2.54 -17.81
CA PHE A 11 46.51 2.84 -16.42
C PHE A 11 45.03 2.88 -15.96
N VAL A 12 44.73 1.99 -15.01
CA VAL A 12 43.62 2.09 -14.06
C VAL A 12 43.94 3.20 -13.06
N VAL A 13 43.21 4.31 -13.12
CA VAL A 13 43.12 5.29 -12.02
C VAL A 13 41.66 5.42 -11.65
N GLY A 14 41.38 5.19 -10.36
CA GLY A 14 40.04 5.07 -9.81
C GLY A 14 39.14 6.26 -10.09
N GLU A 15 38.07 6.02 -10.84
CA GLU A 15 36.85 6.79 -10.71
C GLU A 15 36.13 6.31 -9.45
N SER A 16 36.23 7.09 -8.39
CA SER A 16 35.23 7.13 -7.35
C SER A 16 33.87 7.33 -8.03
N VAL A 17 33.04 6.28 -8.04
CA VAL A 17 31.62 6.37 -8.35
C VAL A 17 31.03 7.38 -7.38
N ARG A 18 30.89 8.63 -7.82
CA ARG A 18 30.07 9.63 -7.12
C ARG A 18 28.65 9.11 -7.23
N ILE A 19 28.17 8.49 -6.16
CA ILE A 19 26.75 8.40 -5.90
C ILE A 19 26.28 9.86 -5.89
N SER A 20 25.60 10.25 -6.98
CA SER A 20 24.93 11.54 -7.07
C SER A 20 24.07 11.66 -5.82
N ALA A 21 24.41 12.63 -4.97
CA ALA A 21 23.55 13.01 -3.87
C ALA A 21 22.21 13.37 -4.52
N PHE A 22 21.16 12.63 -4.17
CA PHE A 22 19.81 12.94 -4.60
C PHE A 22 19.51 14.38 -4.18
N GLU A 23 19.55 15.30 -5.14
CA GLU A 23 18.96 16.62 -4.94
C GLU A 23 17.46 16.38 -4.83
N PRO A 24 16.82 16.82 -3.73
CA PRO A 24 15.37 16.72 -3.61
C PRO A 24 14.74 17.44 -4.82
N PRO A 25 13.61 16.94 -5.34
CA PRO A 25 12.92 17.59 -6.45
C PRO A 25 12.72 19.07 -6.13
N SER A 26 12.93 19.94 -7.13
CA SER A 26 12.78 21.39 -6.96
C SER A 26 11.35 21.80 -6.59
N ASP A 27 10.39 20.93 -6.88
CA ASP A 27 8.97 21.14 -6.66
C ASP A 27 8.46 20.23 -5.52
N PRO A 28 7.52 20.70 -4.68
CA PRO A 28 6.92 19.90 -3.63
C PRO A 28 6.35 18.58 -4.13
N VAL A 29 6.43 17.54 -3.29
CA VAL A 29 5.80 16.23 -3.55
C VAL A 29 4.70 15.97 -2.53
N HIS A 30 3.50 15.72 -3.02
CA HIS A 30 2.33 15.41 -2.20
C HIS A 30 1.96 13.94 -2.34
N ILE A 31 2.28 13.16 -1.30
CA ILE A 31 1.93 11.73 -1.23
C ILE A 31 0.63 11.56 -0.45
N ILE A 32 -0.34 10.86 -1.05
CA ILE A 32 -1.62 10.52 -0.42
C ILE A 32 -1.70 9.01 -0.30
N VAL A 33 -1.50 8.48 0.91
CA VAL A 33 -1.70 7.06 1.21
C VAL A 33 -3.19 6.82 1.46
N LEU A 34 -3.94 6.55 0.39
CA LEU A 34 -5.37 6.27 0.39
C LEU A 34 -5.61 4.79 0.18
N ASN A 35 -5.87 4.07 1.27
CA ASN A 35 -5.66 2.62 1.27
C ASN A 35 -6.74 1.86 2.03
N THR A 36 -6.95 0.60 1.66
CA THR A 36 -7.74 -0.33 2.48
C THR A 36 -7.06 -0.49 3.86
N PRO A 37 -7.81 -0.47 4.98
CA PRO A 37 -7.25 -0.76 6.29
C PRO A 37 -6.45 -2.08 6.30
N LYS A 38 -5.41 -2.17 7.13
CA LYS A 38 -4.50 -3.35 7.21
C LYS A 38 -3.73 -3.70 5.93
N CYS A 39 -3.63 -2.79 4.96
CA CYS A 39 -2.73 -2.90 3.83
C CYS A 39 -1.45 -2.07 4.05
N ALA A 40 -0.81 -2.22 5.22
CA ALA A 40 0.46 -1.55 5.57
C ALA A 40 0.45 -0.01 5.51
N THR A 41 -0.72 0.63 5.68
CA THR A 41 -0.90 2.08 5.56
C THR A 41 0.05 2.89 6.45
N GLY A 42 0.26 2.48 7.70
CA GLY A 42 1.21 3.14 8.61
C GLY A 42 2.66 3.05 8.12
N ASN A 43 3.08 1.87 7.64
CA ASN A 43 4.43 1.67 7.13
C ASN A 43 4.66 2.47 5.83
N LEU A 44 3.67 2.51 4.94
CA LEU A 44 3.73 3.35 3.73
C LEU A 44 3.87 4.83 4.10
N GLN A 45 3.04 5.33 5.03
CA GLN A 45 3.14 6.71 5.48
C GLN A 45 4.51 7.02 6.11
N ASN A 46 5.03 6.14 6.97
CA ASN A 46 6.34 6.31 7.60
C ASN A 46 7.47 6.29 6.57
N MET A 47 7.42 5.39 5.58
CA MET A 47 8.39 5.29 4.51
C MET A 47 8.47 6.60 3.70
N PHE A 48 7.34 7.12 3.24
CA PHE A 48 7.31 8.39 2.51
C PHE A 48 7.65 9.59 3.41
N GLY A 49 7.21 9.57 4.67
CA GLY A 49 7.55 10.61 5.63
C GLY A 49 9.05 10.68 5.91
N THR A 50 9.72 9.54 5.95
CA THR A 50 11.19 9.46 6.12
C THR A 50 11.90 9.95 4.86
N LEU A 51 11.47 9.52 3.67
CA LEU A 51 12.01 9.98 2.39
C LEU A 51 11.98 11.50 2.27
N LEU A 52 10.83 12.10 2.60
CA LEU A 52 10.58 13.54 2.49
C LEU A 52 10.98 14.33 3.74
N LYS A 53 11.57 13.67 4.76
CA LYS A 53 12.02 14.27 6.02
C LYS A 53 10.91 15.08 6.73
N CYS A 54 9.72 14.51 6.85
CA CYS A 54 8.57 15.17 7.44
C CYS A 54 8.54 14.98 8.96
N ASP A 55 8.56 16.09 9.70
CA ASP A 55 8.70 16.06 11.15
C ASP A 55 7.40 16.42 11.88
N ALA A 56 6.51 17.18 11.24
CA ALA A 56 5.26 17.65 11.84
C ALA A 56 4.11 16.70 11.53
N VAL A 57 3.53 16.07 12.55
CA VAL A 57 2.32 15.24 12.43
C VAL A 57 1.12 16.00 12.94
N LYS A 58 0.05 16.07 12.13
CA LYS A 58 -1.22 16.69 12.51
C LYS A 58 -2.38 15.75 12.19
N GLU A 59 -3.24 15.52 13.17
CA GLU A 59 -4.56 14.94 12.95
C GLU A 59 -5.47 16.03 12.35
N VAL A 60 -5.99 15.79 11.15
CA VAL A 60 -6.80 16.77 10.40
C VAL A 60 -8.25 16.32 10.24
N GLY A 61 -8.62 15.21 10.88
CA GLY A 61 -9.95 14.63 10.89
C GLY A 61 -9.92 13.23 11.49
N GLU A 62 -11.09 12.62 11.65
CA GLU A 62 -11.19 11.24 12.11
C GLU A 62 -10.48 10.32 11.10
N GLN A 63 -9.42 9.65 11.53
CA GLN A 63 -8.57 8.78 10.70
C GLN A 63 -7.72 9.48 9.62
N HIS A 64 -7.64 10.81 9.63
CA HIS A 64 -6.79 11.59 8.72
C HIS A 64 -5.53 12.09 9.40
N ILE A 65 -4.38 11.64 8.92
CA ILE A 65 -3.09 12.11 9.41
C ILE A 65 -2.32 12.78 8.29
N LEU A 66 -2.01 14.06 8.48
CA LEU A 66 -1.14 14.83 7.61
C LEU A 66 0.25 14.94 8.24
N ARG A 67 1.28 14.64 7.45
CA ARG A 67 2.67 15.00 7.77
C ARG A 67 3.12 16.10 6.82
N SER A 68 3.57 17.22 7.38
CA SER A 68 4.13 18.33 6.61
C SER A 68 5.66 18.26 6.63
N CYS A 69 6.28 18.60 5.50
CA CYS A 69 7.71 18.47 5.29
C CYS A 69 8.35 19.86 5.04
N PRO A 70 9.65 20.05 5.32
CA PRO A 70 10.30 21.37 5.28
C PRO A 70 10.30 22.08 3.92
N ASP A 71 10.24 21.33 2.83
CA ASP A 71 10.25 21.79 1.44
C ASP A 71 8.84 22.10 0.90
N GLY A 72 7.81 22.04 1.76
CA GLY A 72 6.40 22.18 1.35
C GLY A 72 5.76 20.88 0.87
N SER A 73 6.51 19.78 0.78
CA SER A 73 5.98 18.45 0.53
C SER A 73 5.05 17.99 1.66
N SER A 74 4.26 16.94 1.42
CA SER A 74 3.39 16.38 2.45
C SER A 74 3.11 14.90 2.26
N VAL A 75 2.86 14.20 3.36
CA VAL A 75 2.35 12.82 3.37
C VAL A 75 1.02 12.75 4.11
N PHE A 76 -0.07 12.57 3.38
CA PHE A 76 -1.41 12.40 3.91
C PHE A 76 -1.78 10.91 3.98
N ARG A 77 -2.53 10.52 5.00
CA ARG A 77 -3.03 9.15 5.17
C ARG A 77 -4.53 9.15 5.43
N SER A 78 -5.26 8.32 4.70
CA SER A 78 -6.68 8.04 4.94
C SER A 78 -7.10 6.64 4.49
N HIS A 79 -8.25 6.20 5.01
CA HIS A 79 -9.01 5.03 4.56
C HIS A 79 -10.35 5.42 3.89
N ASP A 80 -10.71 6.70 3.94
CA ASP A 80 -11.98 7.25 3.44
C ASP A 80 -11.73 8.07 2.17
N THR A 81 -12.21 7.55 1.04
CA THR A 81 -12.05 8.20 -0.27
C THR A 81 -12.83 9.50 -0.36
N GLU A 82 -14.09 9.51 0.10
CA GLU A 82 -14.99 10.65 -0.02
C GLU A 82 -14.52 11.82 0.85
N ALA A 83 -14.15 11.52 2.09
CA ALA A 83 -13.65 12.55 3.00
C ALA A 83 -12.29 13.10 2.54
N THR A 84 -11.45 12.27 1.89
CA THR A 84 -10.18 12.71 1.31
C THR A 84 -10.41 13.61 0.09
N GLU A 85 -11.30 13.24 -0.82
CA GLU A 85 -11.67 14.08 -1.97
C GLU A 85 -12.20 15.44 -1.52
N LYS A 86 -13.11 15.44 -0.54
CA LYS A 86 -13.65 16.67 0.05
C LYS A 86 -12.55 17.55 0.64
N TYR A 87 -11.63 16.96 1.43
CA TYR A 87 -10.52 17.70 2.01
C TYR A 87 -9.67 18.40 0.95
N TYR A 88 -9.31 17.71 -0.14
CA TYR A 88 -8.47 18.27 -1.18
C TYR A 88 -9.22 19.24 -2.11
N ALA A 89 -10.51 19.02 -2.35
CA ALA A 89 -11.38 19.97 -3.06
C ALA A 89 -11.47 21.32 -2.31
N GLU A 90 -11.58 21.30 -0.98
CA GLU A 90 -11.64 22.52 -0.16
C GLU A 90 -10.28 23.22 -0.01
N LYS A 91 -9.17 22.45 -0.01
CA LYS A 91 -7.83 22.99 0.23
C LYS A 91 -7.09 23.47 -1.01
N GLY A 92 -7.38 22.92 -2.19
CA GLY A 92 -6.68 23.26 -3.45
C GLY A 92 -5.18 22.98 -3.44
N THR A 93 -4.68 22.18 -2.48
CA THR A 93 -3.24 21.98 -2.21
C THR A 93 -2.54 21.06 -3.20
N LEU A 94 -3.27 20.46 -4.15
CA LEU A 94 -2.70 19.53 -5.14
C LEU A 94 -2.11 20.21 -6.37
N ASN A 95 -2.27 21.53 -6.50
CA ASN A 95 -1.90 22.27 -7.71
C ASN A 95 -0.42 22.71 -7.75
N ASN A 96 0.34 22.46 -6.68
CA ASN A 96 1.75 22.84 -6.59
C ASN A 96 2.61 21.57 -6.55
N GLY A 97 3.41 21.34 -7.59
CA GLY A 97 4.36 20.22 -7.66
C GLY A 97 3.72 18.88 -8.04
N ARG A 98 4.34 17.77 -7.60
CA ARG A 98 3.96 16.40 -8.00
C ARG A 98 2.97 15.79 -7.01
N CYS A 99 1.81 15.36 -7.49
CA CYS A 99 0.84 14.61 -6.68
C CYS A 99 0.91 13.10 -6.96
N VAL A 100 0.97 12.28 -5.91
CA VAL A 100 0.91 10.81 -6.02
C VAL A 100 -0.02 10.21 -4.98
N VAL A 101 -1.06 9.50 -5.43
CA VAL A 101 -1.90 8.66 -4.60
C VAL A 101 -1.32 7.24 -4.57
N VAL A 102 -1.09 6.71 -3.37
CA VAL A 102 -0.57 5.37 -3.14
C VAL A 102 -1.64 4.53 -2.45
N SER A 103 -1.98 3.40 -3.06
CA SER A 103 -2.91 2.41 -2.52
C SER A 103 -2.31 1.01 -2.56
N ALA A 104 -2.90 0.08 -1.83
CA ALA A 104 -2.45 -1.30 -1.83
C ALA A 104 -3.61 -2.29 -1.76
N VAL A 105 -3.37 -3.46 -2.33
CA VAL A 105 -4.26 -4.63 -2.29
C VAL A 105 -3.62 -5.73 -1.49
N ARG A 106 -4.45 -6.46 -0.75
CA ARG A 106 -4.04 -7.61 0.06
C ARG A 106 -4.98 -8.76 -0.23
N ASN A 107 -4.53 -9.99 -0.03
CA ASN A 107 -5.40 -11.15 -0.07
C ASN A 107 -6.61 -10.92 0.86
N PRO A 108 -7.87 -11.02 0.37
CA PRO A 108 -9.05 -10.74 1.18
C PRO A 108 -9.15 -11.60 2.44
N LYS A 109 -8.76 -12.88 2.41
CA LYS A 109 -8.74 -13.73 3.61
C LYS A 109 -7.75 -13.19 4.63
N THR A 110 -6.57 -12.80 4.17
CA THR A 110 -5.53 -12.23 5.03
C THR A 110 -5.93 -10.87 5.60
N PHE A 111 -6.61 -10.05 4.80
CA PHE A 111 -7.21 -8.80 5.25
C PHE A 111 -8.24 -9.03 6.36
N LEU A 112 -9.19 -9.95 6.17
CA LEU A 112 -10.27 -10.20 7.12
C LEU A 112 -9.75 -10.62 8.50
N TYR A 113 -8.85 -11.60 8.57
CA TYR A 113 -8.34 -12.01 9.88
C TYR A 113 -7.45 -10.93 10.50
N SER A 114 -6.69 -10.18 9.68
CA SER A 114 -5.85 -9.08 10.16
C SER A 114 -6.69 -7.94 10.76
N ARG A 115 -7.90 -7.70 10.23
CA ARG A 115 -8.88 -6.77 10.80
C ARG A 115 -9.46 -7.28 12.10
N PHE A 116 -9.90 -8.53 12.16
CA PHE A 116 -10.37 -9.14 13.39
C PHE A 116 -9.29 -9.14 14.48
N PHE A 117 -8.06 -9.52 14.13
CA PHE A 117 -6.95 -9.54 15.06
C PHE A 117 -6.63 -8.15 15.60
N GLU A 118 -6.72 -7.10 14.77
CA GLU A 118 -6.53 -5.72 15.23
C GLU A 118 -7.58 -5.29 16.25
N THR A 119 -8.85 -5.64 16.07
CA THR A 119 -9.91 -5.28 17.02
C THR A 119 -9.79 -6.03 18.34
N GLN A 120 -9.13 -7.19 18.35
CA GLN A 120 -8.93 -8.04 19.52
C GLN A 120 -7.48 -8.08 20.01
N ARG A 121 -6.62 -7.18 19.52
CA ARG A 121 -5.16 -7.25 19.71
C ARG A 121 -4.76 -7.41 21.18
N ASN A 122 -5.40 -6.64 22.06
CA ASN A 122 -5.11 -6.65 23.50
C ASN A 122 -5.38 -7.99 24.18
N VAL A 123 -6.20 -8.87 23.58
CA VAL A 123 -6.53 -10.19 24.13
C VAL A 123 -5.76 -11.29 23.40
N LEU A 124 -5.64 -11.18 22.08
CA LEU A 124 -5.03 -12.22 21.24
C LEU A 124 -3.50 -12.20 21.25
N CYS A 125 -2.87 -11.08 21.61
CA CYS A 125 -1.41 -10.99 21.65
C CYS A 125 -0.76 -11.79 22.80
N HIS A 126 -1.55 -12.27 23.77
CA HIS A 126 -1.04 -13.02 24.92
C HIS A 126 -0.84 -14.53 24.67
N GLY A 127 -1.35 -15.07 23.56
CA GLY A 127 -1.09 -16.45 23.12
C GLY A 127 -1.80 -17.57 23.89
N SER A 128 -2.32 -17.33 25.09
CA SER A 128 -3.02 -18.34 25.91
C SER A 128 -4.52 -18.49 25.57
N ASN A 129 -4.91 -18.23 24.32
CA ASN A 129 -6.31 -18.20 23.92
C ASN A 129 -6.81 -19.61 23.54
N ASP A 130 -8.06 -19.91 23.90
CA ASP A 130 -8.74 -21.11 23.42
C ASP A 130 -9.08 -20.98 21.92
N ILE A 131 -8.37 -21.72 21.07
CA ILE A 131 -8.44 -21.60 19.61
C ILE A 131 -9.87 -21.84 19.07
N PRO A 132 -10.60 -22.92 19.45
CA PRO A 132 -12.00 -23.08 19.10
C PRO A 132 -12.88 -21.87 19.43
N ALA A 133 -12.76 -21.29 20.63
CA ALA A 133 -13.52 -20.10 21.01
C ALA A 133 -13.14 -18.88 20.15
N VAL A 134 -11.85 -18.68 19.84
CA VAL A 134 -11.40 -17.59 18.96
C VAL A 134 -11.96 -17.74 17.54
N LEU A 135 -11.97 -18.96 16.99
CA LEU A 135 -12.54 -19.23 15.67
C LEU A 135 -14.05 -18.99 15.63
N ALA A 136 -14.78 -19.36 16.68
CA ALA A 136 -16.21 -19.07 16.80
C ALA A 136 -16.47 -17.54 16.86
N GLN A 137 -15.68 -16.81 17.65
CA GLN A 137 -15.76 -15.33 17.70
C GLN A 137 -15.42 -14.69 16.35
N TYR A 138 -14.42 -15.20 15.64
CA TYR A 138 -14.08 -14.70 14.31
C TYR A 138 -15.21 -14.97 13.31
N GLY A 139 -15.83 -16.15 13.36
CA GLY A 139 -17.00 -16.48 12.56
C GLY A 139 -18.18 -15.53 12.82
N ASP A 140 -18.50 -15.27 14.08
CA ASP A 140 -19.53 -14.31 14.46
C ASP A 140 -19.19 -12.88 14.01
N TRP A 141 -17.92 -12.46 14.19
CA TRP A 141 -17.45 -11.17 13.73
C TRP A 141 -17.61 -11.00 12.21
N LEU A 142 -17.32 -12.02 11.41
CA LEU A 142 -17.50 -11.99 9.96
C LEU A 142 -18.96 -11.77 9.55
N MET A 143 -19.92 -12.24 10.34
CA MET A 143 -21.34 -12.05 10.05
C MET A 143 -21.78 -10.60 10.26
N HIS A 144 -21.11 -9.86 11.15
CA HIS A 144 -21.45 -8.48 11.50
C HIS A 144 -20.54 -7.45 10.83
N PHE A 145 -19.32 -7.84 10.43
CA PHE A 145 -18.37 -6.94 9.79
C PHE A 145 -18.84 -6.48 8.40
N GLY A 146 -18.65 -5.20 8.12
CA GLY A 146 -19.03 -4.58 6.85
C GLY A 146 -18.08 -4.96 5.71
N PRO A 147 -18.54 -5.63 4.64
CA PRO A 147 -17.69 -6.02 3.52
C PRO A 147 -17.10 -4.82 2.74
N ASP A 148 -17.73 -3.66 2.84
CA ASP A 148 -17.32 -2.43 2.13
C ASP A 148 -16.06 -1.78 2.71
N ALA A 149 -15.49 -2.34 3.80
CA ALA A 149 -14.21 -1.90 4.33
C ALA A 149 -13.03 -2.15 3.36
N TYR A 150 -13.20 -2.99 2.33
CA TYR A 150 -12.19 -3.23 1.31
C TYR A 150 -12.29 -2.21 0.16
N ARG A 151 -11.48 -1.16 0.23
CA ARG A 151 -11.63 0.06 -0.57
C ARG A 151 -10.74 0.13 -1.81
N ALA A 152 -9.83 -0.81 -2.03
CA ALA A 152 -8.91 -0.74 -3.18
C ALA A 152 -9.60 -0.59 -4.56
N PRO A 153 -10.74 -1.26 -4.85
CA PRO A 153 -11.48 -1.01 -6.09
C PRO A 153 -12.04 0.40 -6.20
N VAL A 154 -12.47 0.98 -5.07
CA VAL A 154 -13.00 2.35 -5.01
C VAL A 154 -11.90 3.35 -5.35
N VAL A 155 -10.71 3.17 -4.78
CA VAL A 155 -9.55 4.03 -5.09
C VAL A 155 -9.17 3.95 -6.56
N ALA A 156 -9.18 2.75 -7.17
CA ALA A 156 -8.95 2.61 -8.61
C ALA A 156 -10.03 3.35 -9.44
N GLY A 157 -11.29 3.29 -9.01
CA GLY A 157 -12.41 4.00 -9.62
C GLY A 157 -12.22 5.53 -9.67
N LEU A 158 -11.58 6.13 -8.67
CA LEU A 158 -11.26 7.57 -8.65
C LEU A 158 -10.39 8.01 -9.84
N PHE A 159 -9.64 7.08 -10.43
CA PHE A 159 -8.79 7.29 -11.60
C PHE A 159 -9.43 6.79 -12.90
N GLY A 160 -10.73 6.48 -12.88
CA GLY A 160 -11.48 5.91 -14.00
C GLY A 160 -11.09 4.47 -14.33
N LEU A 161 -10.45 3.75 -13.41
CA LEU A 161 -10.05 2.35 -13.59
C LEU A 161 -11.16 1.40 -13.10
N ASN A 162 -12.28 1.40 -13.82
CA ASN A 162 -13.50 0.68 -13.40
C ASN A 162 -13.40 -0.85 -13.56
N ASP A 163 -12.51 -1.33 -14.44
CA ASP A 163 -12.18 -2.76 -14.53
C ASP A 163 -11.07 -3.11 -13.54
N PHE A 164 -11.47 -3.28 -12.28
CA PHE A 164 -10.52 -3.58 -11.21
C PHE A 164 -9.79 -4.91 -11.40
N LYS A 165 -10.41 -5.90 -12.08
CA LYS A 165 -9.76 -7.17 -12.37
C LYS A 165 -8.55 -6.95 -13.29
N ASN A 166 -8.70 -6.17 -14.34
CA ASN A 166 -7.60 -5.80 -15.24
C ASN A 166 -6.49 -5.02 -14.51
N VAL A 167 -6.84 -4.17 -13.53
CA VAL A 167 -5.84 -3.49 -12.69
C VAL A 167 -5.01 -4.51 -11.90
N LEU A 168 -5.66 -5.50 -11.28
CA LEU A 168 -4.97 -6.55 -10.53
C LEU A 168 -4.05 -7.41 -11.42
N GLU A 169 -4.52 -7.77 -12.62
CA GLU A 169 -3.72 -8.53 -13.59
C GLU A 169 -2.49 -7.73 -14.06
N LYS A 170 -2.65 -6.45 -14.42
CA LYS A 170 -1.52 -5.58 -14.79
C LYS A 170 -0.53 -5.38 -13.63
N MET A 171 -1.04 -5.24 -12.41
CA MET A 171 -0.21 -5.13 -11.22
C MET A 171 0.60 -6.41 -10.97
N HIS A 172 0.01 -7.58 -11.20
CA HIS A 172 0.71 -8.86 -11.13
C HIS A 172 1.82 -8.96 -12.16
N ASP A 173 1.53 -8.65 -13.43
CA ASP A 173 2.51 -8.64 -14.51
C ASP A 173 3.64 -7.62 -14.24
N GLY A 174 3.32 -6.53 -13.54
CA GLY A 174 4.29 -5.56 -13.02
C GLY A 174 5.11 -6.04 -11.81
N GLY A 175 4.95 -7.28 -11.35
CA GLY A 175 5.65 -7.82 -10.18
C GLY A 175 5.11 -7.32 -8.84
N GLY A 176 3.82 -6.99 -8.79
CA GLY A 176 3.13 -6.42 -7.63
C GLY A 176 3.07 -4.89 -7.60
N PHE A 177 3.41 -4.23 -8.70
CA PHE A 177 3.43 -2.76 -8.82
C PHE A 177 2.67 -2.34 -10.07
N PHE A 178 1.73 -1.42 -9.89
CA PHE A 178 0.99 -0.79 -10.97
C PHE A 178 1.08 0.73 -10.83
N HIS A 179 1.40 1.41 -11.92
CA HIS A 179 1.53 2.86 -11.97
C HIS A 179 0.65 3.41 -13.09
N HIS A 180 -0.23 4.32 -12.73
CA HIS A 180 -1.12 5.03 -13.62
C HIS A 180 -0.77 6.52 -13.58
N PHE A 181 -0.51 7.10 -14.75
CA PHE A 181 -0.15 8.49 -14.91
C PHE A 181 -1.40 9.40 -14.88
N PRO A 182 -1.24 10.70 -14.58
CA PRO A 182 -2.33 11.66 -14.55
C PRO A 182 -3.09 11.74 -15.87
N LYS A 183 -4.36 12.14 -15.80
CA LYS A 183 -5.22 12.33 -16.97
C LYS A 183 -5.57 13.79 -17.27
N HIS A 184 -5.37 14.69 -16.31
CA HIS A 184 -5.69 16.12 -16.42
C HIS A 184 -7.16 16.39 -16.84
N ASP A 185 -8.11 15.74 -16.16
CA ASP A 185 -9.54 15.74 -16.51
C ASP A 185 -10.41 16.62 -15.58
N GLY A 186 -9.80 17.44 -14.72
CA GLY A 186 -10.49 18.42 -13.88
C GLY A 186 -11.19 17.84 -12.63
N VAL A 187 -11.00 16.55 -12.33
CA VAL A 187 -11.42 15.94 -11.06
C VAL A 187 -10.36 16.14 -9.97
N VAL A 188 -10.71 15.94 -8.69
CA VAL A 188 -9.82 16.23 -7.55
C VAL A 188 -8.43 15.58 -7.67
N PHE A 189 -8.35 14.36 -8.20
CA PHE A 189 -7.09 13.64 -8.43
C PHE A 189 -6.66 13.57 -9.89
N GLY A 190 -7.25 14.37 -10.78
CA GLY A 190 -6.99 14.32 -12.23
C GLY A 190 -5.53 14.57 -12.59
N ASP A 191 -4.83 15.38 -11.78
CA ASP A 191 -3.42 15.72 -11.93
C ASP A 191 -2.48 14.80 -11.12
N CYS A 192 -3.02 13.81 -10.41
CA CYS A 192 -2.26 12.90 -9.58
C CYS A 192 -1.90 11.61 -10.32
N GLU A 193 -0.72 11.07 -10.01
CA GLU A 193 -0.38 9.69 -10.32
C GLU A 193 -1.08 8.74 -9.33
N LEU A 194 -1.45 7.54 -9.79
CA LEU A 194 -1.85 6.44 -8.90
C LEU A 194 -0.80 5.33 -8.93
N ILE A 195 -0.32 4.95 -7.75
CA ILE A 195 0.50 3.76 -7.54
C ILE A 195 -0.31 2.75 -6.73
N MET A 196 -0.50 1.55 -7.26
CA MET A 196 -1.11 0.42 -6.55
C MET A 196 -0.09 -0.69 -6.30
N LEU A 197 -0.05 -1.16 -5.05
CA LEU A 197 0.92 -2.15 -4.58
C LEU A 197 0.24 -3.46 -4.16
N GLN A 198 0.84 -4.60 -4.50
CA GLN A 198 0.46 -5.91 -3.99
C GLN A 198 1.23 -6.20 -2.69
N MET A 199 0.51 -6.39 -1.59
CA MET A 199 1.15 -6.52 -0.27
C MET A 199 2.03 -7.76 -0.12
N GLU A 200 1.61 -8.87 -0.71
CA GLU A 200 2.33 -10.14 -0.70
C GLU A 200 3.59 -10.11 -1.59
N LYS A 201 3.81 -9.03 -2.32
CA LYS A 201 4.96 -8.82 -3.23
C LYS A 201 5.79 -7.58 -2.84
N LEU A 202 5.63 -7.04 -1.63
CA LEU A 202 6.34 -5.80 -1.25
C LEU A 202 7.86 -5.86 -1.42
N SER A 203 8.48 -7.01 -1.12
CA SER A 203 9.93 -7.20 -1.31
C SER A 203 10.35 -7.13 -2.78
N SER A 204 9.52 -7.63 -3.70
CA SER A 204 9.79 -7.52 -5.14
C SER A 204 9.45 -6.13 -5.69
N VAL A 205 8.55 -5.40 -5.03
CA VAL A 205 8.14 -4.04 -5.43
C VAL A 205 9.22 -2.98 -5.11
N SER A 206 10.10 -3.23 -4.13
CA SER A 206 11.07 -2.26 -3.63
C SER A 206 11.93 -1.62 -4.72
N HIS A 207 12.38 -2.38 -5.72
CA HIS A 207 13.19 -1.84 -6.82
C HIS A 207 12.43 -0.83 -7.69
N ARG A 208 11.13 -1.04 -7.93
CA ARG A 208 10.30 -0.11 -8.71
C ARG A 208 9.99 1.14 -7.94
N LEU A 209 9.67 1.00 -6.65
CA LEU A 209 9.51 2.15 -5.76
C LEU A 209 10.78 3.00 -5.71
N LEU A 210 11.96 2.38 -5.65
CA LEU A 210 13.23 3.09 -5.68
C LEU A 210 13.45 3.85 -6.99
N ASN A 211 13.03 3.29 -8.12
CA ASN A 211 13.12 3.98 -9.41
C ASN A 211 12.15 5.17 -9.49
N THR A 212 10.96 5.07 -8.88
CA THR A 212 9.96 6.16 -8.86
C THR A 212 10.27 7.23 -7.81
N PHE A 213 10.91 6.83 -6.72
CA PHE A 213 11.28 7.64 -5.57
C PHE A 213 12.71 7.28 -5.12
N PRO A 214 13.73 7.89 -5.74
CA PRO A 214 15.11 7.61 -5.36
C PRO A 214 15.36 7.94 -3.88
N GLY A 215 16.08 7.08 -3.19
CA GLY A 215 16.34 7.20 -1.74
C GLY A 215 15.21 6.69 -0.84
N ILE A 216 14.11 6.15 -1.39
CA ILE A 216 13.06 5.56 -0.57
C ILE A 216 13.60 4.34 0.17
N ALA A 217 13.34 4.29 1.48
CA ALA A 217 13.70 3.14 2.29
C ALA A 217 12.88 1.92 1.89
N ASN A 218 13.43 0.72 2.08
CA ASN A 218 12.60 -0.49 2.03
C ASN A 218 11.48 -0.38 3.07
N ILE A 219 10.30 -0.89 2.72
CA ILE A 219 9.19 -0.97 3.68
C ILE A 219 9.65 -1.85 4.84
N SER A 220 9.99 -1.25 5.97
CA SER A 220 10.32 -1.99 7.19
C SER A 220 9.04 -2.66 7.67
N SER A 221 9.00 -3.98 7.57
CA SER A 221 7.92 -4.79 8.10
C SER A 221 8.20 -5.05 9.58
N GLU A 222 7.91 -4.09 10.46
CA GLU A 222 7.53 -4.52 11.80
C GLU A 222 6.22 -5.29 11.62
N THR A 223 6.31 -6.60 11.77
CA THR A 223 5.21 -7.52 11.55
C THR A 223 4.40 -7.70 12.83
N THR A 224 3.22 -8.31 12.71
CA THR A 224 2.48 -8.71 13.91
C THR A 224 3.28 -9.77 14.69
N GLU A 225 4.13 -10.55 14.01
CA GLU A 225 5.04 -11.53 14.62
C GLU A 225 6.06 -10.84 15.52
N ASP A 226 6.58 -9.69 15.10
CA ASP A 226 7.57 -8.93 15.88
C ASP A 226 6.95 -8.30 17.14
N THR A 227 5.69 -7.85 17.05
CA THR A 227 5.02 -7.13 18.15
C THR A 227 4.11 -7.98 19.03
N CYS A 228 3.70 -9.15 18.56
CA CYS A 228 2.84 -10.10 19.26
C CYS A 228 3.29 -11.55 19.00
N PRO A 229 4.51 -11.92 19.42
CA PRO A 229 5.11 -13.23 19.10
C PRO A 229 4.26 -14.41 19.60
N ASP A 230 3.69 -14.29 20.80
CA ASP A 230 2.93 -15.36 21.46
C ASP A 230 1.60 -15.70 20.74
N SER A 231 1.13 -14.82 19.84
CA SER A 231 -0.12 -15.01 19.10
C SER A 231 0.00 -15.91 17.87
N LYS A 232 1.15 -16.59 17.66
CA LYS A 232 1.41 -17.38 16.45
C LYS A 232 0.30 -18.39 16.16
N ASP A 233 -0.05 -19.22 17.13
CA ASP A 233 -1.04 -20.29 16.96
C ASP A 233 -2.43 -19.74 16.65
N VAL A 234 -2.82 -18.64 17.30
CA VAL A 234 -4.07 -17.92 17.03
C VAL A 234 -4.11 -17.41 15.58
N ARG A 235 -3.04 -16.77 15.12
CA ARG A 235 -2.98 -16.22 13.76
C ARG A 235 -2.95 -17.32 12.71
N ASP A 236 -2.22 -18.40 12.97
CA ASP A 236 -2.19 -19.56 12.09
C ASP A 236 -3.58 -20.20 12.01
N ALA A 237 -4.29 -20.37 13.13
CA ALA A 237 -5.66 -20.87 13.13
C ALA A 237 -6.62 -19.97 12.34
N LEU A 238 -6.59 -18.66 12.58
CA LEU A 238 -7.43 -17.69 11.86
C LEU A 238 -7.16 -17.67 10.35
N LYS A 239 -5.89 -17.76 9.95
CA LYS A 239 -5.47 -17.78 8.55
C LYS A 239 -5.98 -19.01 7.81
N HIS A 240 -6.04 -20.16 8.48
CA HIS A 240 -6.46 -21.44 7.88
C HIS A 240 -7.96 -21.73 8.06
N MET A 241 -8.71 -20.88 8.77
CA MET A 241 -10.15 -21.06 8.93
C MET A 241 -10.85 -21.06 7.57
N GLN A 242 -11.64 -22.10 7.31
CA GLN A 242 -12.49 -22.17 6.14
C GLN A 242 -13.77 -21.36 6.36
N LEU A 243 -14.05 -20.43 5.45
CA LEU A 243 -15.31 -19.71 5.46
C LEU A 243 -16.44 -20.62 4.97
N ASN A 244 -17.56 -20.66 5.68
CA ASN A 244 -18.75 -21.36 5.22
C ASN A 244 -19.41 -20.63 4.02
N SER A 245 -20.39 -21.26 3.39
CA SER A 245 -21.08 -20.70 2.20
C SER A 245 -21.71 -19.33 2.45
N THR A 246 -22.33 -19.12 3.61
CA THR A 246 -22.93 -17.83 3.97
C THR A 246 -21.89 -16.72 4.06
N MET A 247 -20.75 -16.98 4.71
CA MET A 247 -19.64 -16.03 4.80
C MET A 247 -19.02 -15.77 3.43
N GLN A 248 -18.84 -16.82 2.62
CA GLN A 248 -18.32 -16.67 1.25
C GLN A 248 -19.23 -15.80 0.40
N GLU A 249 -20.54 -16.01 0.43
CA GLU A 249 -21.49 -15.19 -0.34
C GLU A 249 -21.50 -13.73 0.13
N ARG A 250 -21.40 -13.50 1.45
CA ARG A 250 -21.38 -12.15 2.02
C ARG A 250 -20.19 -11.32 1.51
N PHE A 251 -19.00 -11.89 1.50
CA PHE A 251 -17.78 -11.16 1.14
C PHE A 251 -17.40 -11.30 -0.34
N PHE A 252 -17.68 -12.43 -0.95
CA PHE A 252 -17.20 -12.84 -2.28
C PHE A 252 -18.34 -13.24 -3.23
N GLY A 253 -19.60 -12.93 -2.89
CA GLY A 253 -20.70 -13.07 -3.82
C GLY A 253 -20.59 -12.14 -5.04
N PRO A 254 -21.43 -12.33 -6.06
CA PRO A 254 -21.49 -11.45 -7.23
C PRO A 254 -21.70 -9.98 -6.83
N GLY A 255 -20.98 -9.07 -7.49
CA GLY A 255 -21.07 -7.62 -7.23
C GLY A 255 -20.36 -7.13 -5.96
N ARG A 256 -19.71 -8.02 -5.18
CA ARG A 256 -18.95 -7.62 -3.98
C ARG A 256 -17.57 -7.07 -4.34
N MET A 257 -17.13 -6.02 -3.62
CA MET A 257 -15.83 -5.37 -3.83
C MET A 257 -14.64 -6.35 -3.71
N MET A 258 -14.70 -7.28 -2.76
CA MET A 258 -13.61 -8.25 -2.56
C MET A 258 -13.61 -9.39 -3.59
N LYS A 259 -14.67 -9.59 -4.39
CA LYS A 259 -14.78 -10.74 -5.29
C LYS A 259 -13.64 -10.81 -6.30
N ASN A 260 -13.40 -9.72 -7.02
CA ASN A 260 -12.31 -9.66 -8.00
C ASN A 260 -10.93 -9.90 -7.36
N ALA A 261 -10.71 -9.36 -6.16
CA ALA A 261 -9.49 -9.63 -5.40
C ALA A 261 -9.40 -11.11 -5.01
N MET A 262 -10.47 -11.71 -4.50
CA MET A 262 -10.48 -13.11 -4.10
C MET A 262 -10.23 -14.06 -5.28
N ASP A 263 -10.84 -13.79 -6.43
CA ASP A 263 -10.60 -14.55 -7.67
C ASP A 263 -9.14 -14.43 -8.12
N PHE A 264 -8.61 -13.22 -8.09
CA PHE A 264 -7.22 -12.95 -8.41
C PHE A 264 -6.25 -13.74 -7.52
N TYR A 265 -6.43 -13.68 -6.19
CA TYR A 265 -5.56 -14.42 -5.26
C TYR A 265 -5.78 -15.93 -5.31
N SER A 266 -6.95 -16.41 -5.72
CA SER A 266 -7.16 -17.84 -5.94
C SER A 266 -6.40 -18.34 -7.18
N LYS A 267 -6.13 -17.47 -8.15
CA LYS A 267 -5.42 -17.79 -9.39
C LYS A 267 -3.90 -17.58 -9.29
N PHE A 268 -3.47 -16.52 -8.60
CA PHE A 268 -2.08 -16.03 -8.62
C PHE A 268 -1.43 -15.89 -7.23
N GLY A 269 -2.18 -16.16 -6.16
CA GLY A 269 -1.75 -15.96 -4.77
C GLY A 269 -1.01 -17.14 -4.15
#